data_AF-A0A3S9FEB2-F1
#
_entry.id   AF-A0A3S9FEB2-F1
#
_cell.length_a   1.000
_cell.length_b   1.000
_cell.length_c   1.000
_cell.angle_alpha   90.00
_cell.angle_beta   90.00
_cell.angle_gamma   90.00
#
_symmetry.space_group_name_H-M   'P 1'
#
loop_
_entity.id
_entity.type
_entity.pdbx_description
1 polymer ?
#
loop_
_entity_poly.entity_id
_entity_poly.type
_entity_poly.pdbx_seq_one_letter_code
_entity_poly.pdbx_strand_id
1 'polypeptide(L)' 'MISCLGPVRLPNGELKQGDVERLWISDRKALIQCGGRLKALRDFYHERDAALRGAKK' A
#
# COMPACT_ATOMS: atom_id res chain seq x y z
N MET A 1 -10.13 -4.42 -13.90
CA MET A 1 -8.81 -4.19 -13.26
C MET A 1 -9.04 -3.92 -11.79
N ILE A 2 -8.53 -4.75 -10.89
CA ILE A 2 -8.62 -4.47 -9.44
C ILE A 2 -7.52 -3.45 -9.15
N SER A 3 -7.90 -2.18 -9.02
CA SER A 3 -6.98 -1.14 -8.56
C SER A 3 -6.52 -1.48 -7.15
N CYS A 4 -5.21 -1.51 -6.94
CA CYS A 4 -4.68 -1.78 -5.62
C CYS A 4 -5.00 -0.62 -4.70
N LEU A 5 -5.83 -0.91 -3.70
CA LEU A 5 -6.09 0.03 -2.63
C LEU A 5 -4.76 0.30 -1.93
N GLY A 6 -4.42 1.58 -1.79
CA GLY A 6 -3.29 1.99 -0.97
C GLY A 6 -3.55 1.69 0.51
N PRO A 7 -2.56 1.96 1.37
CA PRO A 7 -2.72 1.85 2.82
C PRO A 7 -3.98 2.58 3.27
N VAL A 8 -4.74 1.96 4.18
CA VAL A 8 -5.94 2.58 4.74
C VAL A 8 -5.58 3.94 5.38
N ARG A 9 -6.27 5.00 4.96
CA ARG A 9 -6.15 6.31 5.62
C ARG A 9 -6.93 6.26 6.93
N LEU A 10 -6.23 6.52 8.04
CA LEU A 10 -6.88 6.60 9.34
C LEU A 10 -7.78 7.85 9.39
N PRO A 11 -9.01 7.73 9.89
CA PRO A 11 -9.87 8.87 10.13
C PRO A 11 -9.27 9.75 11.24
N ASN A 12 -9.60 11.05 11.19
CA ASN A 12 -9.23 11.97 12.26
C ASN A 12 -10.17 11.75 13.46
N GLY A 13 -9.60 11.42 14.62
CA GLY A 13 -10.34 11.23 15.88
C GLY A 13 -10.03 9.90 16.57
N GLU A 14 -10.80 9.59 17.61
CA GLU A 14 -10.68 8.32 18.33
C GLU A 14 -11.21 7.16 17.49
N LEU A 15 -10.39 6.11 17.41
CA LEU A 15 -10.76 4.86 16.77
C LEU A 15 -11.42 3.94 17.78
N LYS A 16 -12.63 3.48 17.49
CA LYS A 16 -13.25 2.40 18.26
C LYS A 16 -12.69 1.06 17.81
N GLN A 17 -12.76 0.05 18.67
CA GLN A 17 -12.29 -1.30 18.35
C GLN A 17 -12.89 -1.84 17.04
N GLY A 18 -14.19 -1.64 16.82
CA GLY A 18 -14.85 -2.08 15.58
C GLY A 18 -14.33 -1.36 14.31
N ASP A 19 -13.89 -0.10 14.44
CA ASP A 19 -13.28 0.63 13.33
C ASP A 19 -11.89 0.06 13.02
N VAL A 20 -11.08 -0.20 14.05
CA VAL A 20 -9.76 -0.80 13.90
C VAL A 20 -9.83 -2.17 13.21
N GLU A 21 -10.74 -3.05 13.65
CA GLU A 21 -10.91 -4.38 13.06
C GLU A 21 -11.30 -4.30 11.58
N ARG A 22 -12.19 -3.38 11.22
CA ARG A 22 -12.62 -3.19 9.83
C ARG A 22 -11.48 -2.65 8.95
N LEU A 23 -10.74 -1.66 9.44
CA LEU A 23 -9.59 -1.09 8.74
C LEU A 23 -8.49 -2.15 8.55
N TRP A 24 -8.23 -2.98 9.57
CA TRP A 24 -7.26 -4.08 9.52
C TRP A 24 -7.62 -5.15 8.49
N ILE A 25 -8.89 -5.58 8.43
CA ILE A 25 -9.35 -6.56 7.44
C ILE A 25 -9.16 -6.01 6.01
N SER A 26 -9.50 -4.74 5.79
CA SER A 26 -9.36 -4.09 4.49
C SER A 26 -7.90 -4.02 4.06
N ASP A 27 -7.02 -3.58 4.96
CA ASP A 27 -5.58 -3.45 4.71
C ASP A 27 -4.94 -4.82 4.44
N ARG A 28 -5.28 -5.84 5.24
CA ARG A 28 -4.78 -7.22 5.05
C ARG A 28 -5.22 -7.81 3.70
N LYS A 29 -6.45 -7.54 3.25
CA LYS A 29 -6.94 -8.00 1.94
C LYS A 29 -6.18 -7.31 0.80
N ALA A 30 -5.91 -6.00 0.92
CA ALA A 30 -5.10 -5.27 -0.03
C ALA A 30 -3.66 -5.81 -0.10
N LEU A 31 -3.04 -6.08 1.04
CA LEU A 31 -1.69 -6.67 1.11
C LEU A 31 -1.62 -8.07 0.49
N ILE A 32 -2.61 -8.93 0.73
CA ILE A 32 -2.59 -10.29 0.17
C ILE A 32 -2.87 -10.27 -1.35
N GLN A 33 -3.90 -9.55 -1.79
CA GLN A 33 -4.29 -9.55 -3.20
C GLN A 33 -3.33 -8.76 -4.10
N CYS A 34 -2.84 -7.62 -3.62
CA CYS A 34 -1.95 -6.75 -4.39
C CYS A 34 -0.48 -6.93 -4.02
N GLY A 35 -0.16 -7.00 -2.73
CA GLY A 35 1.23 -7.14 -2.28
C GLY A 35 1.87 -8.42 -2.82
N GLY A 36 1.22 -9.58 -2.69
CA GLY A 36 1.75 -10.83 -3.24
C GLY A 36 1.88 -10.82 -4.78
N ARG A 37 0.84 -10.35 -5.48
CA ARG A 37 0.77 -10.38 -6.95
C ARG A 37 1.67 -9.35 -7.64
N LEU A 38 1.84 -8.17 -7.03
CA LEU A 38 2.50 -7.02 -7.66
C LEU A 38 3.80 -6.62 -6.95
N LYS A 39 4.30 -7.41 -5.99
CA LYS A 39 5.57 -7.15 -5.31
C LYS A 39 6.71 -6.84 -6.28
N ALA A 40 6.91 -7.71 -7.27
CA ALA A 40 7.96 -7.55 -8.27
C ALA A 40 7.81 -6.27 -9.10
N LEU A 41 6.57 -5.92 -9.48
CA LEU A 41 6.29 -4.71 -10.24
C LEU A 41 6.52 -3.44 -9.40
N ARG A 42 6.08 -3.45 -8.13
CA ARG A 42 6.33 -2.36 -7.18
C ARG A 42 7.83 -2.15 -6.97
N ASP A 43 8.56 -3.23 -6.71
CA ASP A 43 10.00 -3.18 -6.43
C ASP A 43 10.76 -2.62 -7.66
N PHE A 44 10.41 -3.06 -8.88
CA PHE A 44 10.94 -2.50 -10.13
C PHE A 44 10.76 -0.98 -10.26
N TYR A 45 9.54 -0.47 -10.04
CA TYR A 45 9.29 0.98 -10.13
C TYR A 45 10.02 1.76 -9.03
N HIS A 46 10.12 1.20 -7.82
CA HIS A 46 10.83 1.82 -6.72
C HIS A 46 12.33 1.94 -7.00
N GLU A 47 12.96 0.87 -7.51
CA GLU A 47 14.37 0.86 -7.91
C GLU A 47 14.64 1.83 -9.07
N ARG A 48 13.81 1.81 -10.10
CA ARG A 48 13.90 2.75 -11.24
C ARG A 48 13.81 4.20 -10.77
N ASP A 49 12.81 4.53 -9.96
CA ASP A 49 12.60 5.91 -9.51
C ASP A 49 13.70 6.36 -8.57
N ALA A 50 14.25 5.46 -7.74
CA ALA A 50 15.44 5.74 -6.94
C ALA A 50 16.66 6.03 -7.84
N ALA A 51 16.87 5.24 -8.89
CA ALA A 51 17.94 5.47 -9.86
C ALA A 51 17.77 6.80 -10.61
N LEU A 52 16.55 7.15 -11.03
CA LEU A 52 16.25 8.41 -11.70
C LEU A 52 16.45 9.63 -10.78
N ARG A 53 16.12 9.51 -9.49
CA ARG A 53 16.36 10.57 -8.49
C ARG A 53 17.84 10.71 -8.16
N GLY A 54 18.59 9.61 -8.16
CA GLY A 54 20.05 9.59 -8.01
C GLY A 54 20.82 10.00 -9.27
N ALA A 55 20.19 9.95 -10.46
CA ALA A 55 20.78 10.34 -11.73
C ALA A 55 20.78 11.87 -11.99
N LYS A 56 20.59 12.69 -10.95
CA LYS A 56 20.93 14.12 -11.03
C LYS A 56 22.46 14.27 -10.95
N LYS A 57 23.09 14.34 -12.12
CA LYS A 57 24.40 14.95 -12.30
C LYS A 57 24.24 16.17 -13.20
#